data_AF-A0A663MPR0-F1
#
_entry.id   AF-A0A663MPR0-F1
#
_cell.length_a   1.000
_cell.length_b   1.000
_cell.length_c   1.000
_cell.angle_alpha   90.00
_cell.angle_beta   90.00
_cell.angle_gamma   90.00
#
_symmetry.space_group_name_H-M   'P 1'
#
loop_
_entity.id
_entity.type
_entity.pdbx_description
1 polymer ?
#
loop_
_entity_poly.entity_id
_entity_poly.type
_entity_poly.pdbx_seq_one_letter_code
_entity_poly.pdbx_strand_id
1 'polypeptide(L)'
;NSDSEDSERRRNHNILERQRRNDLRSSFLTLRDHVPELVKNEKAAKVVILKKATEYVHSLQAEEQKLLLEKEKLQARQQQLLKKIEYKRTC
;
A
#
# COMPACT_ATOMS: atom_id res chain seq x y z
N ASN A 1 -26.23 15.34 42.50
CA ASN A 1 -26.16 15.47 41.03
C ASN A 1 -24.78 15.24 40.41
N SER A 2 -23.67 15.17 41.18
CA SER A 2 -22.33 14.93 40.59
C SER A 2 -22.09 13.50 40.08
N ASP A 3 -22.67 12.47 40.71
CA ASP A 3 -22.46 11.07 40.31
C ASP A 3 -23.09 10.72 38.95
N SER A 4 -24.20 11.37 38.60
CA SER A 4 -24.87 11.16 37.31
C SER A 4 -24.04 11.72 36.15
N GLU A 5 -23.48 12.92 36.33
CA GLU A 5 -22.62 13.55 35.32
C GLU A 5 -21.33 12.75 35.08
N ASP A 6 -20.74 12.18 36.14
CA ASP A 6 -19.53 11.38 36.01
C ASP A 6 -19.79 10.03 35.31
N SER A 7 -20.95 9.41 35.58
CA SER A 7 -21.40 8.21 34.87
C SER A 7 -21.62 8.47 33.37
N GLU A 8 -22.22 9.60 33.02
CA GLU A 8 -22.42 10.01 31.63
C GLU A 8 -21.10 10.29 30.91
N ARG A 9 -20.14 10.96 31.56
CA ARG A 9 -18.80 11.17 31.01
C ARG A 9 -18.09 9.85 30.72
N ARG A 10 -18.11 8.91 31.66
CA ARG A 10 -17.53 7.57 31.48
C ARG A 10 -18.21 6.80 30.35
N ARG A 11 -19.54 6.89 30.24
CA ARG A 11 -20.30 6.28 29.14
C ARG A 11 -19.88 6.86 27.79
N ASN A 12 -19.82 8.18 27.66
CA ASN A 12 -19.45 8.86 26.41
C ASN A 12 -18.02 8.51 25.99
N HIS A 13 -17.07 8.52 26.94
CA HIS A 13 -15.69 8.10 26.69
C HIS A 13 -15.61 6.67 26.14
N ASN A 14 -16.34 5.73 26.73
CA ASN A 14 -16.36 4.33 26.28
C ASN A 14 -16.96 4.15 24.87
N ILE A 15 -17.96 4.97 24.52
CA ILE A 15 -18.55 4.98 23.17
C ILE A 15 -17.51 5.47 22.15
N LEU A 16 -16.86 6.60 22.43
CA LEU A 16 -15.84 7.17 21.55
C LEU A 16 -14.66 6.23 21.35
N GLU A 17 -14.17 5.61 22.43
CA GLU A 17 -13.06 4.66 22.35
C GLU A 17 -13.44 3.38 21.59
N ARG A 18 -14.69 2.90 21.73
CA ARG A 18 -15.19 1.79 20.92
C ARG A 18 -15.23 2.16 19.44
N GLN A 19 -15.72 3.36 19.10
CA GLN A 19 -15.73 3.84 17.72
C GLN A 19 -14.32 3.90 17.14
N ARG A 20 -13.38 4.53 17.86
CA ARG A 20 -11.96 4.59 17.47
C ARG A 20 -11.37 3.20 17.21
N ARG A 21 -11.66 2.21 18.06
CA ARG A 21 -11.18 0.83 17.87
C ARG A 21 -11.81 0.14 16.66
N ASN A 22 -13.08 0.42 16.37
CA ASN A 22 -13.75 -0.09 15.17
C ASN A 22 -13.13 0.52 13.91
N ASP A 23 -12.90 1.83 13.88
CA ASP A 23 -12.27 2.52 12.76
C ASP A 23 -10.85 1.97 12.52
N LEU A 24 -10.06 1.81 13.58
CA LEU A 24 -8.73 1.22 13.49
C LEU A 24 -8.78 -0.23 12.96
N ARG A 25 -9.77 -1.03 13.39
CA ARG A 25 -9.97 -2.39 12.87
C ARG A 25 -10.27 -2.34 11.37
N SER A 26 -11.15 -1.46 10.93
CA SER A 26 -11.46 -1.27 9.51
C SER A 26 -10.22 -0.90 8.71
N SER A 27 -9.40 0.05 9.19
CA SER A 27 -8.13 0.40 8.53
C SER A 27 -7.18 -0.79 8.39
N PHE A 28 -7.08 -1.67 9.40
CA PHE A 28 -6.27 -2.89 9.32
C PHE A 28 -6.81 -3.89 8.28
N LEU A 29 -8.14 -4.02 8.18
CA LEU A 29 -8.76 -4.89 7.17
C LEU A 29 -8.51 -4.34 5.77
N THR A 30 -8.72 -3.03 5.56
CA THR A 30 -8.40 -2.39 4.29
C THR A 30 -6.93 -2.58 3.91
N LEU A 31 -6.01 -2.39 4.85
CA LEU A 31 -4.57 -2.59 4.59
C LEU A 31 -4.28 -4.05 4.18
N ARG A 32 -4.84 -5.02 4.91
CA ARG A 32 -4.69 -6.45 4.61
C ARG A 32 -5.14 -6.77 3.18
N ASP A 33 -6.26 -6.18 2.74
CA ASP A 33 -6.83 -6.44 1.42
C ASP A 33 -5.97 -5.89 0.27
N HIS A 34 -5.04 -4.97 0.55
CA HIS A 34 -4.05 -4.47 -0.42
C HIS A 34 -2.75 -5.28 -0.44
N VAL A 35 -2.56 -6.23 0.49
CA VAL A 35 -1.35 -7.06 0.58
C VAL A 35 -1.65 -8.44 -0.02
N PRO A 36 -1.13 -8.78 -1.22
CA PRO A 36 -1.53 -9.99 -1.95
C PRO A 36 -1.43 -11.29 -1.14
N GLU A 37 -0.39 -11.43 -0.31
CA GLU A 37 -0.18 -12.60 0.55
C GLU A 37 -1.25 -12.76 1.63
N LEU A 38 -1.95 -11.68 2.00
CA LEU A 38 -2.87 -11.65 3.13
C LEU A 38 -4.35 -11.55 2.75
N VAL A 39 -4.68 -11.28 1.48
CA VAL A 39 -6.07 -11.11 1.01
C VAL A 39 -6.98 -12.29 1.42
N LYS A 40 -6.47 -13.52 1.36
CA LYS A 40 -7.23 -14.74 1.71
C LYS A 40 -7.13 -15.12 3.20
N ASN A 41 -6.31 -14.41 3.99
CA ASN A 41 -6.10 -14.71 5.40
C ASN A 41 -6.90 -13.74 6.28
N GLU A 42 -8.17 -14.06 6.48
CA GLU A 42 -9.07 -13.19 7.22
C GLU A 42 -8.66 -12.94 8.68
N LYS A 43 -7.92 -13.89 9.27
CA LYS A 43 -7.50 -13.89 10.68
C LYS A 43 -6.04 -13.43 10.87
N ALA A 44 -5.43 -12.80 9.87
CA ALA A 44 -4.08 -12.28 9.98
C ALA A 44 -3.93 -11.33 11.19
N ALA A 45 -2.92 -11.58 12.03
CA ALA A 45 -2.65 -10.74 13.19
C ALA A 45 -2.19 -9.33 12.75
N LYS A 46 -2.51 -8.29 13.54
CA LYS A 46 -2.15 -6.88 13.24
C LYS A 46 -0.66 -6.72 12.93
N VAL A 47 0.22 -7.34 13.72
CA VAL A 47 1.67 -7.28 13.51
C VAL A 47 2.11 -7.94 12.19
N VAL A 48 1.41 -8.99 11.76
CA VAL A 48 1.67 -9.66 10.47
C VAL A 48 1.23 -8.75 9.32
N ILE A 49 0.06 -8.11 9.43
CA ILE A 49 -0.41 -7.14 8.43
C ILE A 49 0.62 -6.02 8.25
N LEU A 50 1.13 -5.44 9.34
CA LEU A 50 2.13 -4.38 9.26
C LEU A 50 3.43 -4.86 8.60
N LYS A 51 3.97 -6.00 9.05
CA LYS A 51 5.22 -6.55 8.49
C LYS A 51 5.10 -6.83 6.99
N LYS A 52 4.02 -7.52 6.59
CA LYS A 52 3.78 -7.87 5.19
C LYS A 52 3.48 -6.67 4.31
N ALA A 53 2.79 -5.66 4.83
CA ALA A 53 2.60 -4.40 4.12
C ALA A 53 3.94 -3.69 3.86
N THR A 54 4.82 -3.61 4.87
CA THR A 54 6.16 -3.02 4.71
C THR A 54 7.01 -3.79 3.71
N GLU A 55 7.05 -5.13 3.81
CA GLU A 55 7.73 -6.00 2.85
C GLU A 55 7.21 -5.77 1.43
N TYR A 56 5.89 -5.67 1.26
CA TYR A 56 5.27 -5.47 -0.05
C TYR A 56 5.56 -4.08 -0.65
N VAL A 57 5.60 -3.02 0.15
CA VAL A 57 6.04 -1.70 -0.32
C VAL A 57 7.48 -1.75 -0.84
N HIS A 58 8.38 -2.42 -0.12
CA HIS A 58 9.77 -2.57 -0.57
C HIS A 58 9.88 -3.39 -1.88
N SER A 59 9.08 -4.45 -2.04
CA SER A 59 9.07 -5.20 -3.29
C SER A 59 8.55 -4.37 -4.46
N LEU A 60 7.49 -3.58 -4.25
CA LEU A 60 6.94 -2.68 -5.27
C LEU A 60 7.94 -1.61 -5.70
N GLN A 61 8.67 -1.02 -4.73
CA GLN A 61 9.74 -0.05 -5.03
C GLN A 61 10.86 -0.68 -5.86
N ALA A 62 11.29 -1.90 -5.50
CA ALA A 62 12.31 -2.62 -6.27
C ALA A 62 11.84 -2.96 -7.69
N GLU A 63 10.58 -3.37 -7.84
CA GLU A 63 9.97 -3.65 -9.14
C GLU A 63 9.83 -2.39 -10.00
N GLU A 64 9.40 -1.27 -9.42
CA GLU A 64 9.34 0.03 -10.09
C GLU A 64 10.72 0.44 -10.64
N GLN A 65 11.77 0.36 -9.82
CA GLN A 65 13.13 0.68 -10.25
C GLN A 65 13.59 -0.22 -11.42
N LYS A 66 13.31 -1.52 -11.34
CA LYS A 66 13.62 -2.45 -12.44
C LYS A 66 12.90 -2.07 -13.74
N LEU A 67 11.60 -1.74 -13.66
CA LEU A 67 10.80 -1.36 -14.82
C LEU A 67 11.26 -0.03 -15.43
N LEU A 68 11.70 0.93 -14.61
CA LEU A 68 12.27 2.19 -15.09
C LEU A 68 13.56 1.95 -15.90
N LEU A 69 14.47 1.14 -15.39
CA LEU A 69 15.71 0.78 -16.10
C LEU A 69 15.43 0.03 -17.41
N GLU A 70 14.46 -0.87 -17.40
CA GLU A 70 14.04 -1.59 -18.61
C GLU A 70 13.46 -0.64 -19.66
N LYS A 71 12.60 0.30 -19.24
CA LYS A 71 12.05 1.34 -20.09
C LYS A 71 13.15 2.18 -20.74
N GLU A 72 14.13 2.65 -19.98
CA GLU A 72 15.26 3.43 -20.50
C GLU A 72 16.06 2.64 -21.55
N LYS A 73 16.36 1.37 -21.26
CA LYS A 73 17.06 0.48 -22.19
C LYS A 73 16.29 0.30 -23.49
N LEU A 74 14.98 0.09 -23.41
CA LEU A 74 14.12 -0.06 -24.58
C LEU A 74 14.04 1.23 -25.40
N GLN A 75 13.95 2.39 -24.75
CA GLN A 75 13.97 3.69 -25.42
C GLN A 75 15.30 3.96 -26.14
N ALA A 76 16.44 3.67 -25.49
CA ALA A 76 17.75 3.79 -26.13
C ALA A 76 17.87 2.87 -27.35
N ARG A 77 17.37 1.63 -27.24
CA ARG A 77 17.36 0.69 -28.36
C ARG A 77 16.48 1.17 -29.51
N GLN A 78 15.29 1.70 -29.20
CA GLN A 78 14.39 2.27 -30.19
C GLN A 78 15.06 3.41 -30.97
N GLN A 79 15.70 4.35 -30.26
CA GLN A 79 16.42 5.47 -30.88
C GLN A 79 17.57 4.99 -31.79
N GLN A 80 18.34 3.98 -31.37
CA GLN A 80 19.39 3.40 -32.21
C GLN A 80 18.83 2.78 -33.49
N LEU A 81 17.70 2.07 -33.41
CA LEU A 81 17.08 1.44 -34.56
C LEU A 81 16.51 2.50 -35.53
N LEU A 82 15.90 3.56 -35.02
CA LEU A 82 15.41 4.68 -35.83
C LEU A 82 16.55 5.35 -36.61
N LYS A 83 17.69 5.64 -35.95
CA LYS A 83 18.88 6.17 -36.63
C LYS A 83 19.40 5.26 -37.74
N LYS A 84 19.39 3.94 -37.53
CA LYS A 84 19.80 2.96 -38.55
C LYS A 84 18.86 2.94 -39.75
N ILE A 85 17.55 3.06 -39.50
CA ILE A 85 16.54 3.13 -40.56
C ILE A 85 16.71 4.41 -41.36
N GLU A 86 16.91 5.55 -40.69
CA GLU A 86 17.15 6.84 -41.32
C GLU A 86 18.39 6.82 -42.20
N TYR A 87 19.53 6.34 -41.67
CA TYR A 87 20.77 6.21 -42.43
C TYR A 87 20.58 5.39 -43.72
N LYS A 88 19.87 4.27 -43.64
CA LYS A 88 19.55 3.42 -44.81
C LYS A 88 18.56 4.04 -45.80
N ARG A 89 17.86 5.11 -45.43
CA ARG A 89 16.93 5.84 -46.32
C ARG A 89 17.63 7.00 -47.03
N THR A 90 18.67 7.57 -46.42
CA THR A 90 19.38 8.74 -46.91
C THR A 90 20.66 8.42 -47.68
N CYS A 91 21.15 7.17 -47.60
CA CYS A 91 22.28 6.64 -48.35
C CYS A 91 21.81 5.50 -49.26
#